data_AF-A0A0Q5HU96-F1
#
_entry.id   AF-A0A0Q5HU96-F1
#
_cell.length_a   1.000
_cell.length_b   1.000
_cell.length_c   1.000
_cell.angle_alpha   90.00
_cell.angle_beta   90.00
_cell.angle_gamma   90.00
#
_symmetry.space_group_name_H-M   'P 1'
#
loop_
_entity.id
_entity.type
_entity.pdbx_description
1 polymer ?
#
loop_
_entity_poly.entity_id
_entity_poly.type
_entity_poly.pdbx_seq_one_letter_code
_entity_poly.pdbx_strand_id
1 'polypeptide(L)'
;MIRKGEGTGDDGGYSRLFGGRQFASFADHPRVTVTAGRYVSTAAGAYQFLSSTWDECARIMGLSSFAPASQDLAAVGLIAKRGALADVKAGRFEVAIRKCAREWASLPFSPYGQPVMSMDTARAVFASAGGREAVAVAA
;
A
#
# COMPACT_ATOMS: atom_id res chain seq x y z
N MET A 1 -8.39 1.62 1.57
CA MET A 1 -7.71 2.91 1.84
C MET A 1 -6.37 3.03 1.11
N ILE A 2 -5.34 2.21 1.39
CA ILE A 2 -4.00 2.34 0.76
C ILE A 2 -4.08 2.43 -0.78
N ARG A 3 -4.80 1.49 -1.41
CA ARG A 3 -5.06 1.51 -2.86
C ARG A 3 -5.58 2.85 -3.39
N LYS A 4 -6.45 3.54 -2.64
CA LYS A 4 -6.97 4.86 -3.04
C LYS A 4 -5.87 5.91 -3.05
N GLY A 5 -4.96 5.89 -2.07
CA GLY A 5 -3.81 6.79 -2.02
C GLY A 5 -2.81 6.52 -3.14
N GLU A 6 -2.60 5.25 -3.46
CA GLU A 6 -1.71 4.83 -4.55
C GLU A 6 -2.32 5.01 -5.96
N GLY A 7 -3.56 5.52 -6.07
CA GLY A 7 -4.23 5.69 -7.37
C GLY A 7 -4.69 4.39 -8.03
N THR A 8 -4.81 3.31 -7.26
CA THR A 8 -5.12 1.93 -7.70
C THR A 8 -6.41 1.39 -7.08
N GLY A 9 -7.30 2.31 -6.66
CA GLY A 9 -8.59 1.97 -6.06
C GLY A 9 -9.62 1.40 -7.05
N ASP A 10 -9.33 1.40 -8.35
CA ASP A 10 -10.20 0.87 -9.40
C ASP A 10 -9.93 -0.61 -9.70
N ASP A 11 -10.73 -1.18 -10.60
CA ASP A 11 -10.65 -2.60 -11.02
C ASP A 11 -9.29 -2.95 -11.65
N GLY A 12 -8.66 -1.97 -12.32
CA GLY A 12 -7.33 -2.10 -12.91
C GLY A 12 -6.17 -1.92 -11.92
N GLY A 13 -6.45 -1.75 -10.63
CA GLY A 13 -5.45 -1.45 -9.63
C GLY A 13 -4.37 -2.52 -9.50
N TYR A 14 -4.75 -3.80 -9.55
CA TYR A 14 -3.82 -4.92 -9.38
C TYR A 14 -2.81 -5.07 -10.53
N SER A 15 -3.12 -4.58 -11.73
CA SER A 15 -2.23 -4.62 -12.89
C SER A 15 -1.50 -3.28 -13.13
N ARG A 16 -1.65 -2.29 -12.25
CA ARG A 16 -1.17 -0.91 -12.47
C ARG A 16 0.35 -0.82 -12.34
N LEU A 17 1.03 -0.27 -13.34
CA LEU A 17 2.40 0.24 -13.23
C LEU A 17 2.39 1.69 -12.76
N PHE A 18 3.47 2.11 -12.11
CA PHE A 18 3.76 3.53 -11.95
C PHE A 18 3.64 4.26 -13.29
N GLY A 19 3.05 5.46 -13.28
CA GLY A 19 2.75 6.20 -14.51
C GLY A 19 1.46 5.76 -15.23
N GLY A 20 0.72 4.78 -14.71
CA GLY A 20 -0.70 4.56 -15.07
C GLY A 20 -0.98 3.41 -16.04
N ARG A 21 0.05 2.87 -16.71
CA ARG A 21 -0.07 1.73 -17.64
C ARG A 21 -0.44 0.43 -16.90
N GLN A 22 -0.89 -0.58 -17.65
CA GLN A 22 -1.10 -1.92 -17.12
C GLN A 22 0.01 -2.89 -17.55
N PHE A 23 0.36 -3.84 -16.68
CA PHE A 23 1.14 -5.03 -17.05
C PHE A 23 0.22 -6.21 -17.38
N ALA A 24 0.70 -7.17 -18.17
CA ALA A 24 -0.14 -8.21 -18.75
C ALA A 24 -0.17 -9.53 -17.96
N SER A 25 0.84 -9.83 -17.16
CA SER A 25 0.98 -11.12 -16.46
C SER A 25 1.19 -10.94 -14.97
N PHE A 26 0.48 -11.74 -14.19
CA PHE A 26 0.61 -11.83 -12.74
C PHE A 26 1.58 -12.93 -12.28
N ALA A 27 2.30 -13.58 -13.21
CA ALA A 27 3.24 -14.63 -12.88
C ALA A 27 4.34 -14.15 -11.91
N ASP A 28 4.74 -12.88 -12.00
CA ASP A 28 5.66 -12.23 -11.07
C ASP A 28 5.52 -10.70 -11.16
N HIS A 29 6.15 -9.96 -10.25
CA HIS A 29 6.24 -8.52 -10.33
C HIS A 29 6.92 -8.11 -11.66
N PRO A 30 6.38 -7.13 -12.39
CA PRO A 30 6.82 -6.84 -13.76
C PRO A 30 8.26 -6.34 -13.86
N ARG A 31 8.80 -5.78 -12.77
CA ARG A 31 10.17 -5.21 -12.68
C ARG A 31 10.49 -4.22 -13.81
N VAL A 32 9.45 -3.55 -14.31
CA VAL A 32 9.57 -2.51 -15.32
C VAL A 32 9.92 -1.19 -14.64
N THR A 33 11.08 -0.63 -14.97
CA THR A 33 11.43 0.74 -14.59
C THR A 33 10.64 1.72 -15.44
N VAL A 34 9.84 2.58 -14.79
CA VAL A 34 9.07 3.65 -15.45
C VAL A 34 9.56 5.00 -14.97
N THR A 35 9.76 5.91 -15.92
CA THR A 35 10.01 7.34 -15.65
C THR A 35 8.72 8.12 -15.88
N ALA A 36 8.26 8.87 -14.87
CA ALA A 36 7.12 9.76 -14.97
C ALA A 36 7.41 11.09 -14.27
N GLY A 37 7.37 12.19 -15.04
CA GLY A 37 7.83 13.49 -14.58
C GLY A 37 9.30 13.42 -14.15
N ARG A 38 9.59 13.81 -12.91
CA ARG A 38 10.94 13.76 -12.31
C ARG A 38 11.26 12.47 -11.56
N TYR A 39 10.35 11.50 -11.53
CA TYR A 39 10.47 10.29 -10.73
C TYR A 39 10.77 9.07 -11.61
N VAL A 40 11.62 8.20 -11.10
CA VAL A 40 11.92 6.88 -11.68
C VAL A 40 11.55 5.83 -10.64
N SER A 41 10.71 4.87 -11.02
CA SER A 41 10.21 3.87 -10.08
C SER A 41 9.92 2.54 -10.77
N THR A 42 10.03 1.45 -10.02
CA THR A 42 9.57 0.12 -10.43
C THR A 42 8.21 -0.23 -9.84
N ALA A 43 7.52 0.73 -9.21
CA ALA A 43 6.27 0.49 -8.50
C ALA A 43 5.21 -0.16 -9.39
N ALA A 44 4.60 -1.24 -8.88
CA ALA A 44 3.52 -1.94 -9.57
C ALA A 44 2.48 -2.54 -8.62
N GLY A 45 1.32 -2.86 -9.19
CA GLY A 45 0.21 -3.51 -8.52
C GLY A 45 -0.61 -2.56 -7.64
N ALA A 46 -1.58 -3.14 -6.96
CA ALA A 46 -2.58 -2.43 -6.17
C ALA A 46 -1.96 -1.63 -5.02
N TYR A 47 -0.80 -2.06 -4.53
CA TYR A 47 -0.10 -1.40 -3.42
C TYR A 47 1.22 -0.75 -3.85
N GLN A 48 1.43 -0.60 -5.17
CA GLN A 48 2.60 0.06 -5.77
C GLN A 48 3.94 -0.44 -5.20
N PHE A 49 4.08 -1.77 -5.10
CA PHE A 49 5.32 -2.40 -4.62
C PHE A 49 6.48 -2.04 -5.53
N LEU A 50 7.61 -1.61 -4.95
CA LEU A 50 8.88 -1.59 -5.66
C LEU A 50 9.34 -3.04 -5.89
N SER A 51 10.12 -3.25 -6.95
CA SER A 51 10.69 -4.57 -7.28
C SER A 51 11.43 -5.22 -6.10
N SER A 52 12.28 -4.47 -5.41
CA SER A 52 13.03 -4.97 -4.25
C SER A 52 12.14 -5.29 -3.05
N THR A 53 11.11 -4.48 -2.80
CA THR A 53 10.13 -4.73 -1.73
C THR A 53 9.34 -6.02 -2.03
N TRP A 54 8.90 -6.19 -3.29
CA TRP A 54 8.24 -7.43 -3.70
C TRP A 54 9.15 -8.64 -3.53
N ASP A 55 10.40 -8.57 -4.00
CA ASP A 55 11.36 -9.68 -3.89
C ASP A 55 11.58 -10.09 -2.42
N GLU A 56 11.67 -9.12 -1.51
CA GLU A 56 11.75 -9.38 -0.07
C GLU A 56 10.49 -10.08 0.45
N CYS A 57 9.29 -9.55 0.15
CA CYS A 57 8.02 -10.14 0.59
C CYS A 57 7.84 -11.56 0.03
N ALA A 58 8.04 -11.75 -1.27
CA ALA A 58 7.88 -13.03 -1.94
C ALA A 58 8.80 -14.10 -1.32
N ARG A 59 10.07 -13.74 -1.05
CA ARG A 59 11.03 -14.64 -0.40
C ARG A 59 10.64 -14.97 1.05
N ILE A 60 10.29 -13.97 1.86
CA ILE A 60 9.98 -14.18 3.29
C ILE A 60 8.67 -14.94 3.47
N MET A 61 7.69 -14.67 2.61
CA MET A 61 6.32 -15.19 2.76
C MET A 61 6.04 -16.39 1.85
N GLY A 62 6.98 -16.80 0.99
CA GLY A 62 6.81 -17.90 0.05
C GLY A 62 5.78 -17.63 -1.04
N LEU A 63 5.65 -16.38 -1.50
CA LEU A 63 4.70 -16.01 -2.55
C LEU A 63 5.27 -16.37 -3.93
N SER A 64 4.55 -17.18 -4.69
CA SER A 64 5.00 -17.71 -5.98
C SER A 64 4.51 -16.93 -7.21
N SER A 65 3.67 -15.92 -7.00
CA SER A 65 3.14 -15.08 -8.08
C SER A 65 2.75 -13.71 -7.57
N PHE A 66 2.66 -12.74 -8.47
CA PHE A 66 2.19 -11.39 -8.17
C PHE A 66 0.67 -11.23 -8.33
N ALA A 67 -0.07 -12.34 -8.25
CA ALA A 67 -1.53 -12.35 -8.33
C ALA A 67 -2.18 -11.47 -7.24
N PRO A 68 -3.44 -11.01 -7.43
CA PRO A 68 -4.12 -10.13 -6.48
C PRO A 68 -4.04 -10.59 -5.02
N ALA A 69 -4.30 -11.88 -4.75
CA ALA A 69 -4.22 -12.42 -3.39
C ALA A 69 -2.80 -12.33 -2.80
N SER A 70 -1.76 -12.55 -3.60
CA SER A 70 -0.37 -12.41 -3.15
C SER A 70 0.00 -10.95 -2.86
N GLN A 71 -0.51 -10.01 -3.66
CA GLN A 71 -0.32 -8.58 -3.40
C GLN A 71 -0.99 -8.16 -2.08
N ASP A 72 -2.21 -8.62 -1.83
CA ASP A 72 -2.93 -8.37 -0.56
C ASP A 72 -2.15 -8.94 0.63
N LEU A 73 -1.70 -10.20 0.53
CA LEU A 73 -0.88 -10.84 1.56
C LEU A 73 0.41 -10.08 1.81
N ALA A 74 1.15 -9.72 0.77
CA ALA A 74 2.39 -8.94 0.89
C ALA A 74 2.13 -7.59 1.56
N ALA A 75 1.02 -6.90 1.24
CA ALA A 75 0.67 -5.63 1.86
C ALA A 75 0.40 -5.80 3.36
N VAL A 76 -0.31 -6.87 3.76
CA VAL A 76 -0.48 -7.23 5.18
C VAL A 76 0.87 -7.56 5.84
N GLY A 77 1.75 -8.26 5.12
CA GLY A 77 3.12 -8.55 5.55
C GLY A 77 3.93 -7.27 5.83
N LEU A 78 3.83 -6.26 4.97
CA LEU A 78 4.47 -4.96 5.19
C LEU A 78 3.88 -4.20 6.38
N ILE A 79 2.55 -4.22 6.56
CA ILE A 79 1.90 -3.67 7.76
C ILE A 79 2.44 -4.35 9.03
N ALA A 80 2.63 -5.68 8.99
CA ALA A 80 3.23 -6.43 10.08
C ALA A 80 4.70 -6.06 10.31
N LYS A 81 5.51 -5.97 9.24
CA LYS A 81 6.93 -5.54 9.28
C LYS A 81 7.09 -4.14 9.89
N ARG A 82 6.13 -3.24 9.65
CA ARG A 82 6.09 -1.90 10.27
C ARG A 82 5.59 -1.89 11.72
N GLY A 83 5.25 -3.05 12.28
CA GLY A 83 4.73 -3.16 13.64
C GLY A 83 3.34 -2.55 13.81
N ALA A 84 2.58 -2.38 12.71
CA ALA A 84 1.27 -1.73 12.69
C ALA A 84 0.11 -2.73 12.74
N LEU A 85 0.34 -4.03 12.54
CA LEU A 85 -0.74 -5.02 12.43
C LEU A 85 -1.62 -5.08 13.68
N ALA A 86 -1.02 -5.02 14.87
CA ALA A 86 -1.77 -4.99 16.13
C ALA A 86 -2.60 -3.70 16.28
N ASP A 87 -2.11 -2.57 15.77
CA ASP A 87 -2.83 -1.29 15.79
C ASP A 87 -4.00 -1.30 14.82
N VAL A 88 -3.81 -1.84 13.61
CA VAL A 88 -4.88 -2.04 12.64
C VAL A 88 -6.00 -2.90 13.22
N LYS A 89 -5.65 -4.05 13.82
CA LYS A 89 -6.64 -4.95 14.45
C LYS A 89 -7.37 -4.30 15.63
N ALA A 90 -6.67 -3.46 16.39
CA ALA A 90 -7.25 -2.76 17.53
C ALA A 90 -7.96 -1.45 17.16
N GLY A 91 -8.06 -1.09 15.87
CA GLY A 91 -8.68 0.15 15.44
C GLY A 91 -7.90 1.42 15.82
N ARG A 92 -6.61 1.31 16.18
CA ARG A 92 -5.72 2.46 16.46
C ARG A 92 -5.20 3.06 15.16
N PHE A 93 -6.11 3.65 14.40
CA PHE A 93 -5.90 4.02 12.99
C PHE A 93 -4.72 4.98 12.79
N GLU A 94 -4.68 6.10 13.48
CA GLU A 94 -3.58 7.07 13.29
C GLU A 94 -2.21 6.48 13.65
N VAL A 95 -2.14 5.65 14.70
CA VAL A 95 -0.90 4.95 15.09
C VAL A 95 -0.43 4.04 13.96
N ALA A 96 -1.35 3.27 13.36
CA ALA A 96 -1.04 2.40 12.23
C ALA A 96 -0.56 3.22 11.01
N ILE A 97 -1.23 4.33 10.69
CA ILE A 97 -0.85 5.21 9.57
C ILE A 97 0.57 5.75 9.77
N ARG A 98 0.89 6.28 10.95
CA ARG A 98 2.24 6.80 11.26
C ARG A 98 3.32 5.74 11.10
N LYS A 99 3.07 4.51 11.56
CA LYS A 99 4.01 3.38 11.41
C LYS A 99 4.21 2.98 9.94
N CYS A 100 3.16 3.07 9.12
CA CYS A 100 3.20 2.70 7.70
C CYS A 100 3.61 3.85 6.76
N ALA A 101 3.80 5.08 7.24
CA ALA A 101 4.08 6.27 6.40
C ALA A 101 5.37 6.19 5.57
N ARG A 102 6.33 5.33 5.97
CA ARG A 102 7.57 5.06 5.22
C ARG A 102 7.46 3.85 4.28
N GLU A 103 6.28 3.25 4.16
CA GLU A 103 6.03 2.14 3.24
C GLU A 103 5.32 2.63 1.98
N TRP A 104 4.29 3.47 2.16
CA TRP A 104 3.48 4.01 1.06
C TRP A 104 3.62 5.52 1.01
N ALA A 105 4.11 6.03 -0.12
CA ALA A 105 4.38 7.45 -0.31
C ALA A 105 3.12 8.32 -0.26
N SER A 106 1.95 7.74 -0.56
CA SER A 106 0.67 8.44 -0.52
C SER A 106 0.10 8.61 0.89
N LEU A 107 0.63 7.93 1.90
CA LEU A 107 0.04 7.98 3.24
C LEU A 107 0.32 9.31 3.95
N PRO A 108 -0.60 9.74 4.84
CA PRO A 108 -0.31 10.84 5.76
C PRO A 108 1.04 10.63 6.47
N PHE A 109 1.76 11.72 6.70
CA PHE A 109 3.08 11.74 7.34
C PHE A 109 4.23 11.12 6.53
N SER A 110 4.01 10.75 5.26
CA SER A 110 5.09 10.22 4.43
C SER A 110 6.21 11.26 4.22
N PRO A 111 7.51 10.87 4.34
CA PRO A 111 8.60 11.83 4.28
C PRO A 111 9.14 12.09 2.86
N TYR A 112 8.58 11.46 1.81
CA TYR A 112 9.19 11.43 0.47
C TYR A 112 8.97 12.69 -0.38
N GLY A 113 8.29 13.72 0.16
CA GLY A 113 8.02 14.98 -0.55
C GLY A 113 7.08 14.83 -1.75
N GLN A 114 6.43 13.67 -1.89
CA GLN A 114 5.33 13.43 -2.83
C GLN A 114 4.01 13.89 -2.18
N PRO A 115 2.97 14.22 -2.98
CA PRO A 115 1.64 14.50 -2.43
C PRO A 115 1.13 13.33 -1.57
N VAL A 116 0.66 13.66 -0.36
CA VAL A 116 0.08 12.70 0.58
C VAL A 116 -1.42 12.91 0.71
N MET A 117 -2.14 11.85 1.06
CA MET A 117 -3.53 11.93 1.49
C MET A 117 -3.60 12.66 2.85
N SER A 118 -4.64 13.46 3.08
CA SER A 118 -4.92 14.03 4.41
C SER A 118 -5.41 12.95 5.38
N MET A 119 -5.25 13.16 6.68
CA MET A 119 -5.80 12.24 7.70
C MET A 119 -7.32 12.08 7.60
N ASP A 120 -8.05 13.17 7.33
CA ASP A 120 -9.51 13.12 7.19
C ASP A 120 -9.94 12.30 5.98
N THR A 121 -9.28 12.48 4.83
CA THR A 121 -9.55 11.66 3.64
C THR A 121 -9.21 10.20 3.91
N ALA A 122 -8.07 9.92 4.56
CA ALA A 122 -7.67 8.56 4.91
C ALA A 122 -8.72 7.88 5.80
N ARG A 123 -9.18 8.58 6.83
CA ARG A 123 -10.24 8.13 7.75
C ARG A 123 -11.56 7.90 7.02
N ALA A 124 -11.99 8.83 6.17
CA ALA A 124 -13.24 8.71 5.42
C ALA A 124 -13.22 7.50 4.48
N VAL A 125 -12.11 7.27 3.76
CA VAL A 125 -11.94 6.10 2.87
C VAL A 125 -11.82 4.80 3.67
N PHE A 126 -11.20 4.83 4.85
CA PHE A 126 -11.14 3.66 5.72
C PHE A 126 -12.54 3.29 6.24
N ALA A 127 -13.31 4.28 6.70
CA ALA A 127 -14.68 4.09 7.19
C ALA A 127 -15.63 3.61 6.08
N SER A 128 -15.56 4.18 4.87
CA SER A 128 -16.41 3.74 3.75
C SER A 128 -16.11 2.31 3.29
N ALA A 129 -14.90 1.82 3.54
CA ALA A 129 -14.51 0.43 3.32
C ALA A 129 -14.91 -0.51 4.49
N GLY A 130 -15.68 -0.03 5.47
CA GLY A 130 -16.12 -0.81 6.64
C GLY A 130 -15.14 -0.82 7.82
N GLY A 131 -14.03 -0.08 7.73
CA GLY A 131 -13.08 0.09 8.81
C GLY A 131 -13.69 0.86 9.99
N ARG A 132 -13.30 0.50 11.21
CA ARG A 132 -13.75 1.16 12.44
C ARG A 132 -12.54 1.53 13.29
N GLU A 133 -12.51 2.76 13.77
CA GLU A 133 -11.54 3.16 14.79
C GLU A 133 -12.04 2.69 16.16
N ALA A 134 -11.10 2.42 17.06
CA ALA A 134 -11.46 2.21 18.46
C ALA A 134 -12.15 3.47 18.98
N VAL A 135 -13.30 3.29 19.64
CA VAL A 135 -13.93 4.38 20.38
C VAL A 135 -12.95 4.78 21.48
N ALA A 136 -12.60 6.06 21.54
CA ALA A 136 -11.84 6.59 22.68
C ALA A 136 -12.69 6.37 23.93
N VAL A 137 -12.26 5.45 24.80
CA VAL A 137 -12.84 5.35 26.14
C VAL A 137 -12.38 6.60 26.87
N ALA A 138 -13.30 7.54 27.08
CA ALA A 138 -13.06 8.67 27.98
C ALA A 138 -12.72 8.08 29.36
N ALA A 139 -11.52 8.40 29.85
CA ALA A 139 -11.10 8.11 31.21
C ALA A 139 -11.70 9.12 32.18
#